data_AF-A0A507EN32-F1
#
_entry.id   AF-A0A507EN32-F1
#
_cell.length_a   1.000
_cell.length_b   1.000
_cell.length_c   1.000
_cell.angle_alpha   90.00
_cell.angle_beta   90.00
_cell.angle_gamma   90.00
#
_symmetry.space_group_name_H-M   'P 1'
#
loop_
_entity.id
_entity.type
_entity.pdbx_description
1 polymer ?
#
loop_
_entity_poly.entity_id
_entity_poly.type
_entity_poly.pdbx_seq_one_letter_code
_entity_poly.pdbx_strand_id
1 'polypeptide(L)'
;MSSGAVVPIDESPNDEQVHRLEDLQQIRTETHRLNRNKTQILAATQRVEKHDALMTELNSEQRKLLAEKLALVDKLKTVQKDMDEIRIAQRRLREMNAHQQAELRKLREDYQPLKDRVDALRQKHGLAKLPNVQDEIENETARYLQERRERWRDSGLIDTTNESTTATRPSISPSISAQSSAVTTPLQSPRLKNSDVVTSAAGDKSIRKKKKK
;
A
#
# COMPACT_ATOMS: atom_id res chain seq x y z
N MET A 1 14.16 -89.48 68.43
CA MET A 1 14.65 -89.01 67.11
C MET A 1 13.42 -88.62 66.33
N SER A 2 13.19 -87.31 66.25
CA SER A 2 12.03 -86.68 65.61
C SER A 2 12.48 -86.16 64.26
N SER A 3 11.87 -86.66 63.19
CA SER A 3 11.83 -86.00 61.88
C SER A 3 10.53 -86.43 61.24
N GLY A 4 9.46 -85.71 61.59
CA GLY A 4 8.19 -85.78 60.89
C GLY A 4 8.40 -85.28 59.47
N ALA A 5 8.02 -86.10 58.49
CA ALA A 5 7.96 -85.72 57.10
C ALA A 5 7.04 -84.50 56.97
N VAL A 6 7.59 -83.39 56.47
CA VAL A 6 6.81 -82.26 55.97
C VAL A 6 6.09 -82.75 54.74
N VAL A 7 4.82 -83.11 54.91
CA VAL A 7 3.89 -83.39 53.82
C VAL A 7 3.73 -82.09 53.03
N PRO A 8 3.87 -82.10 51.69
CA PRO A 8 3.61 -80.93 50.88
C PRO A 8 2.14 -80.54 51.07
N ILE A 9 1.91 -79.31 51.51
CA ILE A 9 0.58 -78.71 51.60
C ILE A 9 0.07 -78.66 50.16
N ASP A 10 -0.87 -79.56 49.86
CA ASP A 10 -1.64 -79.62 48.63
C ASP A 10 -2.39 -78.29 48.50
N GLU A 11 -2.04 -77.47 47.50
CA GLU A 11 -2.77 -76.24 47.18
C GLU A 11 -4.24 -76.62 46.97
N SER A 12 -5.11 -76.12 47.85
CA SER A 12 -6.52 -76.47 47.79
C SER A 12 -7.11 -75.90 46.49
N PRO A 13 -7.94 -76.64 45.73
CA PRO A 13 -8.57 -76.16 44.49
C PRO A 13 -9.34 -74.84 44.63
N ASN A 14 -9.61 -74.42 45.86
CA ASN A 14 -10.28 -73.18 46.20
C ASN A 14 -9.35 -71.94 46.10
N ASP A 15 -8.05 -72.09 46.37
CA ASP A 15 -7.07 -70.98 46.33
C ASP A 15 -6.76 -70.58 44.88
N GLU A 16 -6.65 -71.57 43.98
CA GLU A 16 -6.52 -71.35 42.53
C GLU A 16 -7.76 -70.65 41.95
N GLN A 17 -8.96 -70.98 42.47
CA GLN A 17 -10.20 -70.32 42.10
C GLN A 17 -10.26 -68.87 42.58
N VAL A 18 -9.78 -68.58 43.79
CA VAL A 18 -9.70 -67.21 44.33
C VAL A 18 -8.73 -66.36 43.51
N HIS A 19 -7.52 -66.87 43.22
CA HIS A 19 -6.56 -66.16 42.37
C HIS A 19 -7.10 -65.88 40.97
N ARG A 20 -7.80 -66.84 40.36
CA ARG A 20 -8.45 -66.62 39.05
C ARG A 20 -9.49 -65.50 39.11
N LEU A 21 -10.25 -65.38 40.20
CA LEU A 21 -11.22 -64.29 40.36
C LEU A 21 -10.54 -62.93 40.56
N GLU A 22 -9.44 -62.89 41.30
CA GLU A 22 -8.60 -61.69 41.46
C GLU A 22 -8.04 -61.23 40.11
N ASP A 23 -7.50 -62.14 39.30
CA ASP A 23 -7.02 -61.87 37.95
C ASP A 23 -8.13 -61.32 37.05
N LEU A 24 -9.33 -61.92 37.07
CA LEU A 24 -10.48 -61.44 36.30
C LEU A 24 -10.93 -60.04 36.74
N GLN A 25 -10.89 -59.75 38.05
CA GLN A 25 -11.18 -58.42 38.57
C GLN A 25 -10.14 -57.39 38.11
N GLN A 26 -8.85 -57.77 38.11
CA GLN A 26 -7.77 -56.93 37.62
C GLN A 26 -7.87 -56.69 36.10
N ILE A 27 -8.18 -57.72 35.31
CA ILE A 27 -8.44 -57.59 33.87
C ILE A 27 -9.59 -56.61 33.65
N ARG A 28 -10.66 -56.69 34.43
CA ARG A 28 -11.80 -55.78 34.32
C ARG A 28 -11.39 -54.33 34.58
N THR A 29 -10.67 -54.04 35.66
CA THR A 29 -10.24 -52.67 36.00
C THR A 29 -9.28 -52.11 34.94
N GLU A 30 -8.31 -52.90 34.49
CA GLU A 30 -7.39 -52.52 33.42
C GLU A 30 -8.10 -52.28 32.09
N THR A 31 -9.08 -53.12 31.75
CA THR A 31 -9.90 -52.94 30.54
C THR A 31 -10.69 -51.62 30.58
N HIS A 32 -11.23 -51.24 31.74
CA HIS A 32 -11.92 -49.94 31.88
C HIS A 32 -10.95 -48.77 31.70
N ARG A 33 -9.75 -48.85 32.30
CA ARG A 33 -8.70 -47.84 32.14
C ARG A 33 -8.22 -47.73 30.70
N LEU A 34 -8.02 -48.86 30.02
CA LEU A 34 -7.65 -48.93 28.62
C LEU A 34 -8.71 -48.27 27.72
N ASN A 35 -10.00 -48.57 27.93
CA ASN A 35 -11.08 -47.98 27.15
C ASN A 35 -11.21 -46.47 27.36
N ARG A 36 -10.98 -45.99 28.59
CA ARG A 36 -10.92 -44.55 28.88
C ARG A 36 -9.76 -43.89 28.12
N ASN A 37 -8.56 -44.47 28.18
CA ASN A 37 -7.39 -43.96 27.46
C ASN A 37 -7.62 -43.97 25.95
N LYS A 38 -8.17 -45.05 25.39
CA LYS A 38 -8.53 -45.15 23.97
C LYS A 38 -9.44 -44.01 23.53
N THR A 39 -10.49 -43.73 24.31
CA THR A 39 -11.44 -42.64 24.00
C THR A 39 -10.74 -41.27 24.04
N GLN A 40 -9.87 -41.04 25.01
CA GLN A 40 -9.11 -39.80 25.11
C GLN A 40 -8.12 -39.62 23.96
N ILE A 41 -7.43 -40.70 23.55
CA ILE A 41 -6.51 -40.68 22.40
C ILE A 41 -7.28 -40.33 21.14
N LEU A 42 -8.40 -41.01 20.85
CA LEU A 42 -9.20 -40.72 19.65
C LEU A 42 -9.67 -39.26 19.61
N ALA A 43 -10.16 -38.74 20.75
CA ALA A 43 -10.58 -37.34 20.83
C ALA A 43 -9.40 -36.36 20.65
N ALA A 44 -8.23 -36.69 21.21
CA ALA A 44 -7.02 -35.88 21.04
C ALA A 44 -6.54 -35.89 19.59
N THR A 45 -6.49 -37.05 18.94
CA THR A 45 -6.12 -37.20 17.52
C THR A 45 -7.02 -36.35 16.63
N GLN A 46 -8.34 -36.44 16.79
CA GLN A 46 -9.29 -35.63 16.00
C GLN A 46 -9.10 -34.12 16.23
N ARG A 47 -8.76 -33.68 17.45
CA ARG A 47 -8.46 -32.27 17.72
C ARG A 47 -7.19 -31.84 16.99
N VAL A 48 -6.13 -32.64 17.05
CA VAL A 48 -4.86 -32.37 16.36
C VAL A 48 -5.07 -32.25 14.86
N GLU A 49 -5.76 -33.22 14.24
CA GLU A 49 -6.05 -33.20 12.80
C GLU A 49 -6.85 -31.95 12.38
N LYS A 50 -7.84 -31.54 13.18
CA LYS A 50 -8.60 -30.30 12.93
C LYS A 50 -7.71 -29.06 13.01
N HIS A 51 -6.82 -28.99 14.01
CA HIS A 51 -5.89 -27.88 14.14
C HIS A 51 -4.88 -27.84 12.98
N ASP A 52 -4.36 -28.99 12.54
CA ASP A 52 -3.44 -29.07 11.40
C ASP A 52 -4.09 -28.62 10.09
N ALA A 53 -5.35 -29.00 9.88
CA ALA A 53 -6.14 -28.55 8.73
C ALA A 53 -6.31 -27.01 8.74
N LEU A 54 -6.73 -26.44 9.88
CA LEU A 54 -6.88 -24.99 10.03
C LEU A 54 -5.55 -24.25 9.87
N MET A 55 -4.46 -24.79 10.40
CA MET A 55 -3.12 -24.21 10.23
C MET A 55 -2.69 -24.21 8.77
N THR A 56 -3.00 -25.28 8.04
CA THR A 56 -2.70 -25.36 6.60
C THR A 56 -3.49 -24.31 5.82
N GLU A 57 -4.77 -24.13 6.12
CA GLU A 57 -5.62 -23.12 5.48
C GLU A 57 -5.12 -21.70 5.77
N LEU A 58 -4.84 -21.37 7.04
CA LEU A 58 -4.31 -20.06 7.45
C LEU A 58 -2.96 -19.76 6.79
N ASN A 59 -2.06 -20.74 6.71
CA ASN A 59 -0.78 -20.59 6.02
C ASN A 59 -0.98 -20.33 4.52
N SER A 60 -1.95 -21.00 3.89
CA SER A 60 -2.27 -20.78 2.48
C SER A 60 -2.80 -19.36 2.24
N GLU A 61 -3.67 -18.87 3.13
CA GLU A 61 -4.26 -17.55 3.02
C GLU A 61 -3.22 -16.45 3.27
N GLN A 62 -2.36 -16.64 4.27
CA GLN A 62 -1.23 -15.75 4.51
C GLN A 62 -0.33 -15.61 3.27
N ARG A 63 -0.06 -16.71 2.56
CA ARG A 63 0.72 -16.67 1.31
C ARG A 63 0.03 -15.88 0.21
N LYS A 64 -1.29 -16.03 0.05
CA LYS A 64 -2.07 -15.24 -0.92
C LYS A 64 -2.01 -13.74 -0.60
N LEU A 65 -2.24 -13.38 0.65
CA LEU A 65 -2.19 -11.99 1.11
C LEU A 65 -0.81 -11.37 0.91
N LEU A 66 0.26 -12.14 1.16
CA LEU A 66 1.63 -11.69 0.88
C LEU A 66 1.87 -11.46 -0.62
N ALA A 67 1.38 -12.37 -1.47
CA ALA A 67 1.49 -12.21 -2.92
C ALA A 67 0.73 -10.96 -3.42
N GLU A 68 -0.48 -10.72 -2.93
CA GLU A 68 -1.25 -9.52 -3.27
C GLU A 68 -0.56 -8.24 -2.80
N LYS A 69 -0.06 -8.23 -1.55
CA LYS A 69 0.73 -7.12 -1.01
C LYS A 69 1.91 -6.78 -1.94
N LEU A 70 2.65 -7.79 -2.39
CA LEU A 70 3.77 -7.59 -3.30
C LEU A 70 3.32 -7.02 -4.65
N ALA A 71 2.23 -7.54 -5.23
CA ALA A 71 1.67 -7.03 -6.48
C ALA A 71 1.22 -5.57 -6.36
N LEU A 72 0.63 -5.16 -5.24
CA LEU A 72 0.27 -3.77 -4.98
C LEU A 72 1.48 -2.85 -4.84
N VAL A 73 2.54 -3.32 -4.17
CA VAL A 73 3.81 -2.59 -4.06
C VAL A 73 4.42 -2.37 -5.45
N ASP A 74 4.37 -3.35 -6.33
CA ASP A 74 4.91 -3.21 -7.69
C ASP A 74 4.07 -2.24 -8.54
N LYS A 75 2.74 -2.26 -8.41
CA LYS A 75 1.88 -1.23 -9.03
C LYS A 75 2.23 0.17 -8.55
N LEU A 76 2.49 0.34 -7.25
CA LEU A 76 2.89 1.63 -6.68
C LEU A 76 4.24 2.12 -7.23
N LYS A 77 5.20 1.21 -7.43
CA LYS A 77 6.48 1.53 -8.09
C LYS A 77 6.28 2.01 -9.52
N THR A 78 5.37 1.39 -10.28
CA THR A 78 5.04 1.84 -11.65
C THR A 78 4.47 3.25 -11.64
N VAL A 79 3.47 3.53 -10.78
CA VAL A 79 2.91 4.89 -10.65
C VAL A 79 4.00 5.91 -10.29
N GLN A 80 4.90 5.56 -9.38
CA GLN A 80 6.01 6.43 -9.01
C GLN A 80 6.93 6.72 -10.20
N LYS A 81 7.26 5.70 -11.02
CA LYS A 81 8.04 5.87 -12.25
C LYS A 81 7.35 6.82 -13.22
N ASP A 82 6.06 6.65 -13.45
CA ASP A 82 5.28 7.50 -14.35
C ASP A 82 5.25 8.97 -13.84
N MET A 83 5.12 9.17 -12.52
CA MET A 83 5.22 10.50 -11.93
C MET A 83 6.60 11.14 -12.18
N ASP A 84 7.68 10.36 -12.06
CA ASP A 84 9.04 10.84 -12.32
C ASP A 84 9.24 11.19 -13.80
N GLU A 85 8.73 10.38 -14.72
CA GLU A 85 8.73 10.68 -16.16
C GLU A 85 7.98 11.97 -16.48
N ILE A 86 6.80 12.18 -15.89
CA ILE A 86 6.03 13.44 -16.02
C ILE A 86 6.83 14.62 -15.47
N ARG A 87 7.48 14.48 -14.30
CA ARG A 87 8.31 15.56 -13.71
C ARG A 87 9.47 15.94 -14.64
N ILE A 88 10.12 14.95 -15.26
CA ILE A 88 11.20 15.17 -16.23
C ILE A 88 10.65 15.89 -17.47
N ALA A 89 9.55 15.40 -18.05
CA ALA A 89 8.92 16.00 -19.22
C ALA A 89 8.51 17.46 -18.96
N GLN A 90 7.90 17.75 -17.81
CA GLN A 90 7.55 19.12 -17.43
C GLN A 90 8.77 20.02 -17.28
N ARG A 91 9.86 19.52 -16.67
CA ARG A 91 11.10 20.30 -16.52
C ARG A 91 11.67 20.68 -17.90
N ARG A 92 11.81 19.69 -18.79
CA ARG A 92 12.28 19.89 -20.16
C ARG A 92 11.41 20.90 -20.90
N LEU A 93 10.08 20.80 -20.77
CA LEU A 93 9.17 21.72 -21.44
C LEU A 93 9.29 23.15 -20.91
N ARG A 94 9.53 23.33 -19.60
CA ARG A 94 9.80 24.66 -19.00
C ARG A 94 11.12 25.25 -19.51
N GLU A 95 12.17 24.46 -19.58
CA GLU A 95 13.48 24.89 -20.11
C GLU A 95 13.39 25.30 -21.58
N MET A 96 12.72 24.48 -22.41
CA MET A 96 12.46 24.80 -23.82
C MET A 96 11.63 26.07 -23.96
N ASN A 97 10.56 26.21 -23.16
CA ASN A 97 9.71 27.40 -23.20
C ASN A 97 10.49 28.66 -22.79
N ALA A 98 11.33 28.58 -21.75
CA ALA A 98 12.17 29.69 -21.33
C ALA A 98 13.17 30.11 -22.43
N HIS A 99 13.76 29.14 -23.12
CA HIS A 99 14.63 29.39 -24.26
C HIS A 99 13.88 30.08 -25.42
N GLN A 100 12.73 29.54 -25.82
CA GLN A 100 11.88 30.12 -26.86
C GLN A 100 11.38 31.53 -26.51
N GLN A 101 11.07 31.79 -25.24
CA GLN A 101 10.72 33.13 -24.78
C GLN A 101 11.89 34.11 -24.92
N ALA A 102 13.12 33.67 -24.60
CA ALA A 102 14.31 34.50 -24.77
C ALA A 102 14.57 34.82 -26.25
N GLU A 103 14.45 33.82 -27.13
CA GLU A 103 14.57 34.01 -28.58
C GLU A 103 13.49 34.96 -29.12
N LEU A 104 12.23 34.78 -28.71
CA LEU A 104 11.13 35.66 -29.11
C LEU A 104 11.35 37.10 -28.65
N ARG A 105 11.87 37.32 -27.43
CA ARG A 105 12.20 38.66 -26.95
C ARG A 105 13.26 39.32 -27.84
N LYS A 106 14.35 38.61 -28.13
CA LYS A 106 15.39 39.10 -29.04
C LYS A 106 14.83 39.45 -30.42
N LEU A 107 14.00 38.58 -30.99
CA LEU A 107 13.40 38.81 -32.30
C LEU A 107 12.46 40.03 -32.30
N ARG A 108 11.73 40.27 -31.20
CA ARG A 108 10.90 41.47 -31.04
C ARG A 108 11.73 42.75 -30.91
N GLU A 109 12.84 42.68 -30.18
CA GLU A 109 13.81 43.78 -30.07
C GLU A 109 14.40 44.14 -31.43
N ASP A 110 14.70 43.15 -32.27
CA ASP A 110 15.21 43.36 -33.64
C ASP A 110 14.12 43.85 -34.62
N TYR A 111 12.88 43.37 -34.47
CA TYR A 111 11.76 43.69 -35.36
C TYR A 111 11.30 45.14 -35.24
N GLN A 112 11.13 45.65 -34.01
CA GLN A 112 10.56 46.99 -33.78
C GLN A 112 11.31 48.11 -34.53
N PRO A 113 12.64 48.26 -34.42
CA PRO A 113 13.36 49.32 -35.13
C PRO A 113 13.32 49.13 -36.65
N LEU A 114 13.28 47.88 -37.12
CA LEU A 114 13.16 47.59 -38.54
C LEU A 114 11.79 47.99 -39.09
N LYS A 115 10.71 47.67 -38.34
CA LYS A 115 9.34 48.08 -38.70
C LYS A 115 9.25 49.60 -38.78
N ASP A 116 9.74 50.31 -37.77
CA ASP A 116 9.70 51.77 -37.72
C ASP A 116 10.45 52.40 -38.91
N ARG A 117 11.60 51.83 -39.29
CA ARG A 117 12.36 52.27 -40.48
C ARG A 117 11.59 52.02 -41.78
N VAL A 118 10.97 50.85 -41.93
CA VAL A 118 10.19 50.51 -43.13
C VAL A 118 8.95 51.40 -43.24
N ASP A 119 8.23 51.60 -42.14
CA ASP A 119 7.05 52.47 -42.12
C ASP A 119 7.41 53.93 -42.42
N ALA A 120 8.53 54.43 -41.90
CA ALA A 120 9.03 55.76 -42.23
C ALA A 120 9.36 55.91 -43.73
N LEU A 121 9.95 54.89 -44.35
CA LEU A 121 10.21 54.87 -45.80
C LEU A 121 8.92 54.85 -46.61
N ARG A 122 7.96 53.97 -46.26
CA ARG A 122 6.65 53.90 -46.91
C ARG A 122 5.93 55.24 -46.85
N GLN A 123 5.92 55.87 -45.68
CA GLN A 123 5.27 57.15 -45.48
C GLN A 123 5.91 58.27 -46.32
N LYS A 124 7.24 58.29 -46.48
CA LYS A 124 7.93 59.24 -47.37
C LYS A 124 7.49 59.11 -48.84
N HIS A 125 7.06 57.92 -49.25
CA HIS A 125 6.54 57.64 -50.59
C HIS A 125 5.01 57.71 -50.66
N GLY A 126 4.32 58.22 -49.64
CA GLY A 126 2.86 58.35 -49.60
C GLY A 126 2.10 57.02 -49.43
N LEU A 127 2.79 55.94 -49.09
CA LEU A 127 2.19 54.62 -48.85
C LEU A 127 1.74 54.49 -47.39
N ALA A 128 0.65 53.75 -47.17
CA ALA A 128 0.17 53.43 -45.83
C ALA A 128 1.15 52.51 -45.07
N LYS A 129 1.17 52.63 -43.74
CA LYS A 129 1.99 51.81 -42.84
C LYS A 129 1.60 50.33 -42.92
N LEU A 130 2.56 49.45 -42.62
CA LEU A 130 2.29 48.01 -42.56
C LEU A 130 1.47 47.64 -41.32
N PRO A 131 0.60 46.62 -41.42
CA PRO A 131 -0.10 46.03 -40.28
C PRO A 131 0.85 45.66 -39.13
N ASN A 132 0.32 45.64 -37.91
CA ASN A 132 1.12 45.28 -36.76
C ASN A 132 1.24 43.76 -36.67
N VAL A 133 2.45 43.25 -36.42
CA VAL A 133 2.68 41.83 -36.15
C VAL A 133 1.85 41.33 -34.97
N GLN A 134 1.47 42.22 -34.05
CA GLN A 134 0.60 41.88 -32.92
C GLN A 134 -0.79 41.37 -33.37
N ASP A 135 -1.37 41.96 -34.41
CA ASP A 135 -2.68 41.54 -34.92
C ASP A 135 -2.60 40.13 -35.55
N GLU A 136 -1.49 39.83 -36.24
CA GLU A 136 -1.21 38.51 -36.81
C GLU A 136 -1.00 37.46 -35.70
N ILE A 137 -0.31 37.82 -34.62
CA ILE A 137 -0.10 36.94 -33.46
C ILE A 137 -1.43 36.62 -32.77
N GLU A 138 -2.32 37.60 -32.63
CA GLU A 138 -3.64 37.40 -32.03
C GLU A 138 -4.49 36.44 -32.85
N ASN A 139 -4.46 36.57 -34.19
CA ASN A 139 -5.16 35.65 -35.08
C ASN A 139 -4.60 34.21 -34.99
N GLU A 140 -3.27 34.05 -35.00
CA GLU A 140 -2.65 32.72 -34.93
C GLU A 140 -2.86 32.07 -33.55
N THR A 141 -2.79 32.86 -32.48
CA THR A 141 -3.07 32.36 -31.12
C THR A 141 -4.53 31.97 -30.96
N ALA A 142 -5.48 32.72 -31.53
CA ALA A 142 -6.89 32.35 -31.55
C ALA A 142 -7.11 31.02 -32.28
N ARG A 143 -6.47 30.83 -33.45
CA ARG A 143 -6.52 29.58 -34.21
C ARG A 143 -5.97 28.40 -33.42
N TYR A 144 -4.79 28.56 -32.82
CA TYR A 144 -4.17 27.53 -31.98
C TYR A 144 -5.05 27.14 -30.78
N LEU A 145 -5.66 28.13 -30.11
CA LEU A 145 -6.55 27.87 -28.98
C LEU A 145 -7.84 27.15 -29.41
N GLN A 146 -8.36 27.44 -30.59
CA GLN A 146 -9.50 26.72 -31.15
C GLN A 146 -9.14 25.27 -31.44
N GLU A 147 -8.05 25.02 -32.16
CA GLU A 147 -7.59 23.66 -32.48
C GLU A 147 -7.32 22.85 -31.20
N ARG A 148 -6.74 23.50 -30.18
CA ARG A 148 -6.52 22.86 -28.87
C ARG A 148 -7.83 22.46 -28.19
N ARG A 149 -8.88 23.30 -28.25
CA ARG A 149 -10.21 22.96 -27.72
C ARG A 149 -10.83 21.78 -28.46
N GLU A 150 -10.69 21.73 -29.78
CA GLU A 150 -11.17 20.60 -30.60
C GLU A 150 -10.48 19.30 -30.20
N ARG A 151 -9.14 19.33 -30.06
CA ARG A 151 -8.36 18.16 -29.58
C ARG A 151 -8.80 17.66 -28.20
N TRP A 152 -9.20 18.56 -27.30
CA TRP A 152 -9.71 18.19 -25.96
C TRP A 152 -11.11 17.57 -26.00
N ARG A 153 -11.94 18.00 -26.96
CA ARG A 153 -13.24 17.39 -27.23
C ARG A 153 -13.07 15.98 -27.77
N ASP A 154 -12.15 15.80 -28.72
CA ASP A 154 -11.87 14.49 -29.35
C ASP A 154 -11.25 13.50 -28.37
N SER A 155 -10.44 13.97 -27.41
CA SER A 155 -9.82 13.11 -26.39
C SER A 155 -10.80 12.68 -25.27
N GLY A 156 -12.08 13.06 -25.35
CA GLY A 156 -13.10 12.70 -24.34
C GLY A 156 -12.89 13.34 -22.97
N LEU A 157 -12.10 14.41 -22.88
CA LEU A 157 -11.81 15.12 -21.62
C LEU A 157 -12.88 16.18 -21.29
N ILE A 158 -13.76 16.48 -22.25
CA ILE A 158 -14.89 17.41 -22.11
C ILE A 158 -16.17 16.67 -22.52
N ASP A 159 -17.01 16.30 -21.54
CA ASP A 159 -18.36 15.84 -21.80
C ASP A 159 -19.22 17.06 -22.18
N THR A 160 -19.49 17.21 -23.48
CA THR A 160 -20.24 18.36 -24.04
C THR A 160 -21.75 18.14 -24.06
N THR A 161 -22.27 17.16 -23.31
CA THR A 161 -23.71 16.83 -23.36
C THR A 161 -24.63 17.82 -22.65
N ASN A 162 -24.14 18.85 -21.95
CA ASN A 162 -25.02 19.84 -21.29
C ASN A 162 -24.55 21.29 -21.49
N GLU A 163 -24.73 21.84 -22.68
CA GLU A 163 -24.69 23.29 -22.90
C GLU A 163 -26.13 23.85 -22.94
N SER A 164 -26.65 24.23 -21.77
CA SER A 164 -27.76 25.17 -21.64
C SER A 164 -27.70 25.86 -20.28
N THR A 165 -27.21 27.10 -20.33
CA THR A 165 -27.58 28.24 -19.46
C THR A 165 -27.37 28.16 -17.94
N THR A 166 -26.61 29.15 -17.47
CA THR A 166 -26.53 29.72 -16.12
C THR A 166 -25.68 29.00 -15.08
N ALA A 167 -24.67 29.74 -14.61
CA ALA A 167 -23.85 29.45 -13.45
C ALA A 167 -24.73 29.18 -12.22
N THR A 168 -24.84 27.92 -11.81
CA THR A 168 -25.26 27.55 -10.46
C THR A 168 -24.16 26.70 -9.83
N ARG A 169 -23.45 27.33 -8.90
CA ARG A 169 -22.45 26.75 -8.00
C ARG A 169 -23.03 25.49 -7.32
N PRO A 170 -22.30 24.36 -7.20
CA PRO A 170 -22.83 23.18 -6.52
C PRO A 170 -23.03 23.48 -5.03
N SER A 171 -24.29 23.54 -4.62
CA SER A 171 -24.71 23.54 -3.22
C SER A 171 -24.46 22.15 -2.65
N ILE A 172 -23.42 22.03 -1.83
CA ILE A 172 -23.21 20.85 -0.99
C ILE A 172 -24.24 20.91 0.13
N SER A 173 -25.28 20.08 0.03
CA SER A 173 -26.24 19.85 1.13
C SER A 173 -25.70 18.73 2.03
N PRO A 174 -25.43 18.95 3.32
CA PRO A 174 -25.20 17.87 4.25
C PRO A 174 -26.55 17.33 4.75
N SER A 175 -26.90 16.12 4.32
CA SER A 175 -27.98 15.35 4.96
C SER A 175 -27.46 14.80 6.28
N ILE A 176 -27.85 15.44 7.38
CA ILE A 176 -27.60 14.98 8.74
C ILE A 176 -28.92 14.38 9.26
N SER A 177 -29.10 13.08 9.08
CA SER A 177 -30.12 12.34 9.83
C SER A 177 -29.54 11.97 11.19
N ALA A 178 -29.91 12.77 12.19
CA ALA A 178 -29.73 12.46 13.59
C ALA A 178 -30.67 11.30 13.97
N GLN A 179 -30.12 10.17 14.41
CA GLN A 179 -30.80 9.28 15.33
C GLN A 179 -29.88 8.98 16.50
N SER A 180 -30.35 9.47 17.65
CA SER A 180 -29.86 9.26 18.99
C SER A 180 -30.02 7.81 19.44
N SER A 181 -28.97 7.23 20.02
CA SER A 181 -29.08 6.17 21.02
C SER A 181 -27.83 6.20 21.89
N ALA A 182 -28.01 6.60 23.14
CA ALA A 182 -27.01 6.61 24.18
C ALA A 182 -26.81 5.20 24.73
N VAL A 183 -25.57 4.71 24.79
CA VAL A 183 -25.13 3.75 25.81
C VAL A 183 -23.68 4.07 26.19
N THR A 184 -23.51 4.24 27.48
CA THR A 184 -22.32 4.45 28.32
C THR A 184 -21.31 3.29 28.27
N THR A 185 -20.03 3.59 28.08
CA THR A 185 -18.91 3.12 28.96
C THR A 185 -17.57 3.79 28.55
N PRO A 186 -16.75 4.25 29.52
CA PRO A 186 -15.42 4.78 29.22
C PRO A 186 -14.36 3.70 29.40
N LEU A 187 -13.51 3.47 28.40
CA LEU A 187 -12.22 2.83 28.63
C LEU A 187 -11.11 3.58 27.88
N GLN A 188 -10.39 4.33 28.69
CA GLN A 188 -9.19 5.09 28.40
C GLN A 188 -8.03 4.12 28.17
N SER A 189 -7.25 4.32 27.10
CA SER A 189 -5.86 3.84 27.03
C SER A 189 -5.00 4.81 26.23
N PRO A 190 -3.74 5.04 26.65
CA PRO A 190 -3.02 6.26 26.35
C PRO A 190 -2.18 6.19 25.08
N ARG A 191 -2.14 7.34 24.42
CA ARG A 191 -1.28 7.70 23.29
C ARG A 191 0.17 7.81 23.76
N LEU A 192 1.02 6.83 23.41
CA LEU A 192 2.46 6.98 23.54
C LEU A 192 2.98 7.91 22.45
N LYS A 193 3.43 9.10 22.89
CA LYS A 193 4.34 9.97 22.15
C LYS A 193 5.76 9.56 22.57
N ASN A 194 6.57 9.08 21.63
CA ASN A 194 8.02 9.06 21.82
C ASN A 194 8.61 10.10 20.87
N SER A 195 8.85 11.29 21.41
CA SER A 195 9.90 12.21 20.98
C SER A 195 10.98 12.22 22.07
N ASP A 196 12.18 12.65 21.69
CA ASP A 196 13.39 12.93 22.49
C ASP A 196 14.48 11.87 22.23
N VAL A 197 15.40 12.11 21.28
CA VAL A 197 16.57 13.00 21.38
C VAL A 197 17.47 12.59 22.55
N VAL A 198 18.55 11.89 22.23
CA VAL A 198 19.79 11.92 23.00
C VAL A 198 20.94 12.25 22.05
N THR A 199 21.33 13.52 22.09
CA THR A 199 22.64 14.04 21.68
C THR A 199 23.54 14.10 22.91
N SER A 200 24.72 13.49 22.86
CA SER A 200 25.97 13.89 23.56
C SER A 200 27.09 12.92 23.15
N ALA A 201 27.97 13.27 22.23
CA ALA A 201 29.21 14.01 22.46
C ALA A 201 30.27 13.22 23.27
N ALA A 202 31.26 12.67 22.56
CA ALA A 202 32.63 12.51 23.05
C ALA A 202 33.55 12.45 21.83
N GLY A 203 34.37 13.48 21.67
CA GLY A 203 35.44 13.51 20.67
C GLY A 203 36.63 12.67 21.14
N ASP A 204 37.35 12.10 20.18
CA ASP A 204 38.78 11.88 20.35
C ASP A 204 39.52 12.25 19.06
N LYS A 205 40.53 13.10 19.23
CA LYS A 205 41.46 13.59 18.21
C LYS A 205 42.82 13.02 18.58
N SER A 206 43.37 12.13 17.75
CA SER A 206 44.81 11.82 17.64
C SER A 206 44.96 10.57 16.76
N ILE A 207 45.92 10.37 15.85
CA ILE A 207 47.23 10.95 15.60
C ILE A 207 47.68 10.54 14.17
N ARG A 208 48.39 11.45 13.49
CA ARG A 208 49.26 11.23 12.32
C ARG A 208 50.16 9.97 12.44
N LYS A 209 50.44 9.28 11.33
CA LYS A 209 51.81 9.23 10.72
C LYS A 209 51.92 8.25 9.52
N LYS A 210 52.41 8.81 8.41
CA LYS A 210 53.52 8.36 7.54
C LYS A 210 53.48 6.96 6.88
N LYS A 211 53.31 6.99 5.55
CA LYS A 211 54.35 6.75 4.52
C LYS A 211 55.25 5.51 4.68
N LYS A 212 55.06 4.52 3.80
CA LYS A 212 56.05 3.62 3.16
C LYS A 212 55.21 2.57 2.39
N LYS A 213 55.51 2.14 1.17
CA LYS A 213 56.58 2.37 0.22
C LYS A 213 56.03 1.89 -1.13
#